data_AF-A0A9Q4T3F5-F1
#
_entry.id   AF-A0A9Q4T3F5-F1
#
_cell.length_a   1.000
_cell.length_b   1.000
_cell.length_c   1.000
_cell.angle_alpha   90.00
_cell.angle_beta   90.00
_cell.angle_gamma   90.00
#
_symmetry.space_group_name_H-M   'P 1'
#
loop_
_entity.id
_entity.type
_entity.pdbx_description
1 polymer ?
#
loop_
_entity_poly.entity_id
_entity_poly.type
_entity_poly.pdbx_seq_one_letter_code
_entity_poly.pdbx_strand_id
1 'polypeptide(L)'
;MKTLRVLAVGLLAWSTLAGAQTTVYEYPRAEDLPEDGTTYLTRDPALLNAFDNHLSAARFFTAWSNRQNERERIKADMYFIGVMDATEGILWCPERPSKPGTLRSIAYDYFAKSSPERLKNAQAKTLIVEALKENHACK
;
A
#
# COMPACT_ATOMS: atom_id res chain seq x y z
N MET A 1 64.10 0.91 21.40
CA MET A 1 63.20 -0.23 21.71
C MET A 1 62.25 0.00 22.89
N LYS A 2 62.63 0.73 23.96
CA LYS A 2 61.72 0.98 25.12
C LYS A 2 60.55 1.93 24.79
N THR A 3 60.79 2.97 23.98
CA THR A 3 59.78 3.97 23.59
C THR A 3 58.67 3.40 22.70
N LEU A 4 59.00 2.48 21.79
CA LEU A 4 58.02 1.79 20.93
C LEU A 4 57.05 0.92 21.74
N ARG A 5 57.52 0.29 22.83
CA ARG A 5 56.68 -0.55 23.70
C ARG A 5 55.69 0.27 24.51
N VAL A 6 56.06 1.47 24.95
CA VAL A 6 55.17 2.39 25.68
C VAL A 6 54.05 2.91 24.76
N LEU A 7 54.38 3.25 23.52
CA LEU A 7 53.39 3.66 22.52
C LEU A 7 52.40 2.54 22.18
N ALA A 8 52.89 1.30 22.02
CA ALA A 8 52.02 0.16 21.73
C ALA A 8 51.04 -0.16 22.88
N VAL A 9 51.47 -0.02 24.13
CA VAL A 9 50.61 -0.22 25.30
C VAL A 9 49.58 0.91 25.44
N GLY A 10 49.96 2.16 25.14
CA GLY A 10 49.03 3.29 25.10
C GLY A 10 47.94 3.14 24.04
N LEU A 11 48.30 2.64 22.85
CA LEU A 11 47.35 2.37 21.76
C LEU A 11 46.40 1.22 22.08
N LEU A 12 46.88 0.17 22.75
CA LEU A 12 46.03 -0.93 23.21
C LEU A 12 45.05 -0.50 24.31
N ALA A 13 45.46 0.36 25.24
CA ALA A 13 44.60 0.87 26.30
C ALA A 13 43.49 1.82 25.80
N TRP A 14 43.70 2.52 24.68
CA TRP A 14 42.65 3.33 24.05
C TRP A 14 41.63 2.51 23.26
N SER A 15 41.98 1.30 22.83
CA SER A 15 41.07 0.46 22.03
C SER A 15 39.90 -0.14 22.84
N THR A 16 39.99 -0.19 24.17
CA THR A 16 38.96 -0.80 25.04
C THR A 16 37.85 0.16 25.48
N LEU A 17 37.94 1.44 25.13
CA LEU A 17 36.91 2.45 25.44
C LEU A 17 35.90 2.69 24.31
N ALA A 18 36.05 2.00 23.17
CA ALA A 18 35.02 1.93 22.15
C ALA A 18 33.91 0.97 22.60
N GLY A 19 33.18 1.37 23.64
CA GLY A 19 31.91 0.73 23.98
C GLY A 19 30.96 0.96 22.81
N ALA A 20 30.74 -0.06 21.99
CA ALA A 20 29.68 -0.06 21.01
C ALA A 20 28.36 0.08 21.78
N GLN A 21 27.82 1.29 21.83
CA GLN A 21 26.46 1.53 22.30
C GLN A 21 25.54 0.88 21.27
N THR A 22 25.15 -0.37 21.53
CA THR A 22 24.03 -0.99 20.83
C THR A 22 22.77 -0.32 21.36
N THR A 23 22.45 0.86 20.84
CA THR A 23 21.10 1.39 20.99
C THR A 23 20.19 0.39 20.29
N VAL A 24 19.44 -0.39 21.06
CA VAL A 24 18.36 -1.21 20.51
C VAL A 24 17.44 -0.23 19.80
N TYR A 25 17.47 -0.25 18.47
CA TYR A 25 16.57 0.56 17.67
C TYR A 25 15.18 -0.03 17.83
N GLU A 26 14.42 0.53 18.76
CA GLU A 26 13.02 0.22 18.89
C GLU A 26 12.29 0.90 17.74
N TYR A 27 11.87 0.11 16.76
CA TYR A 27 11.01 0.60 15.70
C TYR A 27 9.80 1.26 16.35
N PRO A 28 9.41 2.48 15.94
CA PRO A 28 8.16 3.07 16.41
C PRO A 28 7.06 2.06 16.10
N ARG A 29 6.45 1.54 17.17
CA ARG A 29 5.32 0.61 17.04
C ARG A 29 4.24 1.43 16.33
N ALA A 30 3.84 0.99 15.14
CA ALA A 30 2.72 1.61 14.46
C ALA A 30 1.48 1.32 15.30
N GLU A 31 1.13 2.25 16.19
CA GLU A 31 -0.17 2.23 16.82
C GLU A 31 -1.19 2.51 15.71
N ASP A 32 -2.18 1.63 15.62
CA ASP A 32 -3.30 1.85 14.71
C ASP A 32 -3.91 3.19 15.07
N LEU A 33 -4.07 4.07 14.07
CA LEU A 33 -4.89 5.24 14.29
C LEU A 33 -6.32 4.77 14.63
N PRO A 34 -7.08 5.52 15.45
CA PRO A 34 -8.44 5.14 15.83
C PRO A 34 -9.34 4.79 14.64
N GLU A 35 -9.12 5.42 13.48
CA GLU A 35 -9.86 5.20 12.23
C GLU A 35 -9.49 3.89 11.51
N ASP A 36 -8.33 3.32 11.81
CA ASP A 36 -7.78 2.11 11.16
C ASP A 36 -7.81 0.90 12.07
N GLY A 37 -7.89 1.11 13.38
CA GLY A 37 -7.93 0.03 14.35
C GLY A 37 -9.15 -0.85 14.18
N THR A 38 -8.91 -2.15 14.22
CA THR A 38 -9.90 -3.22 14.03
C THR A 38 -10.74 -3.49 15.28
N THR A 39 -10.32 -2.94 16.41
CA THR A 39 -10.86 -3.19 17.76
C THR A 39 -11.72 -2.05 18.29
N TYR A 40 -11.81 -0.92 17.58
CA TYR A 40 -12.55 0.26 18.02
C TYR A 40 -14.02 0.19 17.58
N LEU A 41 -14.93 -0.03 18.54
CA LEU A 41 -16.38 -0.03 18.34
C LEU A 41 -16.93 1.34 17.85
N THR A 42 -16.18 2.42 18.02
CA THR A 42 -16.55 3.79 17.64
C THR A 42 -15.99 4.23 16.29
N ARG A 43 -15.41 3.31 15.53
CA ARG A 43 -14.84 3.59 14.21
C ARG A 43 -15.93 4.07 13.24
N ASP A 44 -15.59 5.02 12.37
CA ASP A 44 -16.44 5.43 11.26
C ASP A 44 -16.64 4.25 10.27
N PRO A 45 -17.87 3.71 10.12
CA PRO A 45 -18.14 2.62 9.21
C PRO A 45 -18.04 3.02 7.74
N ALA A 46 -17.97 4.33 7.42
CA ALA A 46 -17.83 4.81 6.05
C ALA A 46 -16.42 4.66 5.50
N LEU A 47 -15.39 4.56 6.35
CA LEU A 47 -13.99 4.44 5.95
C LEU A 47 -13.63 2.98 5.62
N LEU A 48 -12.72 2.79 4.66
CA LEU A 48 -12.20 1.49 4.25
C LEU A 48 -11.37 0.81 5.34
N ASN A 49 -11.51 -0.52 5.42
CA ASN A 49 -10.68 -1.38 6.25
C ASN A 49 -10.49 -2.79 5.69
N ALA A 50 -9.66 -3.57 6.40
CA ALA A 50 -9.32 -4.94 6.05
C ALA A 50 -10.51 -5.92 6.09
N PHE A 51 -11.61 -5.60 6.77
CA PHE A 51 -12.81 -6.45 6.84
C PHE A 51 -13.89 -6.09 5.84
N ASP A 52 -13.65 -5.14 4.93
CA ASP A 52 -14.57 -4.81 3.84
C ASP A 52 -14.62 -5.95 2.78
N ASN A 53 -15.21 -7.06 3.18
CA ASN A 53 -15.51 -8.19 2.33
C ASN A 53 -16.61 -7.79 1.33
N HIS A 54 -16.52 -8.31 0.10
CA HIS A 54 -17.46 -7.94 -0.96
C HIS A 54 -17.55 -6.42 -1.23
N LEU A 55 -16.42 -5.71 -1.10
CA LEU A 55 -16.33 -4.27 -1.31
C LEU A 55 -17.05 -3.82 -2.60
N SER A 56 -18.08 -2.98 -2.44
CA SER A 56 -18.84 -2.43 -3.57
C SER A 56 -17.99 -1.42 -4.35
N ALA A 57 -18.26 -1.31 -5.65
CA ALA A 57 -17.57 -0.37 -6.52
C ALA A 57 -17.78 1.08 -6.09
N ALA A 58 -18.98 1.43 -5.61
CA ALA A 58 -19.28 2.76 -5.09
C ALA A 58 -18.39 3.11 -3.88
N ARG A 59 -18.34 2.23 -2.88
CA ARG A 59 -17.55 2.47 -1.65
C ARG A 59 -16.06 2.58 -1.95
N PHE A 60 -15.54 1.66 -2.78
CA PHE A 60 -14.17 1.74 -3.27
C PHE A 60 -13.91 3.08 -3.97
N PHE A 61 -14.75 3.48 -4.92
CA PHE A 61 -14.53 4.67 -5.71
C PHE A 61 -14.64 5.97 -4.89
N THR A 62 -15.54 6.01 -3.91
CA THR A 62 -15.63 7.12 -2.95
C THR A 62 -14.31 7.29 -2.21
N ALA A 63 -13.72 6.21 -1.67
CA ALA A 63 -12.42 6.28 -1.01
C ALA A 63 -11.28 6.63 -1.98
N TRP A 64 -11.28 6.02 -3.17
CA TRP A 64 -10.22 6.18 -4.16
C TRP A 64 -10.15 7.59 -4.79
N SER A 65 -11.29 8.29 -4.85
CA SER A 65 -11.41 9.66 -5.36
C SER A 65 -11.40 10.73 -4.27
N ASN A 66 -11.32 10.36 -2.99
CA ASN A 66 -11.40 11.30 -1.86
C ASN A 66 -10.11 12.14 -1.73
N ARG A 67 -10.11 13.34 -2.29
CA ARG A 67 -8.95 14.26 -2.25
C ARG A 67 -8.62 14.78 -0.86
N GLN A 68 -9.57 14.75 0.07
CA GLN A 68 -9.42 15.26 1.43
C GLN A 68 -8.87 14.20 2.39
N ASN A 69 -8.92 12.92 2.00
CA ASN A 69 -8.44 11.82 2.82
C ASN A 69 -7.44 10.95 2.04
N GLU A 70 -6.17 11.35 2.13
CA GLU A 70 -5.07 10.61 1.50
C GLU A 70 -4.97 9.17 2.01
N ARG A 71 -5.24 8.92 3.29
CA ARG A 71 -5.19 7.59 3.88
C ARG A 71 -6.20 6.64 3.23
N GLU A 72 -7.43 7.08 3.02
CA GLU A 72 -8.45 6.32 2.30
C GLU A 72 -8.07 6.04 0.85
N ARG A 73 -7.46 7.03 0.18
CA ARG A 73 -6.92 6.84 -1.16
C ARG A 73 -5.82 5.78 -1.20
N ILE A 74 -4.88 5.82 -0.25
CA ILE A 74 -3.80 4.83 -0.16
C ILE A 74 -4.37 3.42 0.07
N LYS A 75 -5.34 3.27 0.98
CA LYS A 75 -6.01 1.97 1.19
C LYS A 75 -6.69 1.46 -0.08
N ALA A 76 -7.39 2.33 -0.81
CA ALA A 76 -8.01 1.98 -2.08
C ALA A 76 -6.95 1.64 -3.15
N ASP A 77 -5.83 2.37 -3.23
CA ASP A 77 -4.71 2.03 -4.11
C ASP A 77 -4.11 0.65 -3.76
N MET A 78 -4.00 0.31 -2.47
CA MET A 78 -3.55 -1.03 -2.04
C MET A 78 -4.52 -2.13 -2.44
N TYR A 79 -5.83 -1.92 -2.27
CA TYR A 79 -6.85 -2.84 -2.76
C TYR A 79 -6.75 -3.03 -4.28
N PHE A 80 -6.58 -1.93 -5.04
CA PHE A 80 -6.44 -1.97 -6.49
C PHE A 80 -5.21 -2.78 -6.92
N ILE A 81 -4.05 -2.57 -6.30
CA ILE A 81 -2.84 -3.36 -6.56
C ILE A 81 -3.08 -4.84 -6.25
N GLY A 82 -3.73 -5.16 -5.12
CA GLY A 82 -4.06 -6.55 -4.78
C GLY A 82 -4.96 -7.22 -5.84
N VAL A 83 -5.92 -6.49 -6.42
CA VAL A 83 -6.74 -7.02 -7.52
C VAL A 83 -5.91 -7.20 -8.79
N MET A 84 -5.02 -6.26 -9.12
CA MET A 84 -4.13 -6.39 -10.28
C MET A 84 -3.24 -7.63 -10.15
N ASP A 85 -2.52 -7.79 -9.05
CA ASP A 85 -1.62 -8.93 -8.81
C ASP A 85 -2.36 -10.27 -8.86
N ALA A 86 -3.59 -10.32 -8.35
CA ALA A 86 -4.40 -11.54 -8.35
C ALA A 86 -4.98 -11.92 -9.72
N THR A 87 -4.95 -11.01 -10.70
CA THR A 87 -5.68 -11.19 -11.97
C THR A 87 -4.84 -10.96 -13.23
N GLU A 88 -3.68 -10.32 -13.11
CA GLU A 88 -2.72 -10.14 -14.20
C GLU A 88 -2.27 -11.50 -14.76
N GLY A 89 -2.22 -11.60 -16.10
CA GLY A 89 -1.80 -12.81 -16.80
C GLY A 89 -2.84 -13.93 -16.82
N ILE A 90 -3.93 -13.80 -16.05
CA ILE A 90 -5.02 -14.79 -15.98
C ILE A 90 -6.27 -14.23 -16.65
N LEU A 91 -6.69 -13.03 -16.24
CA LEU A 91 -7.93 -12.41 -16.69
C LEU A 91 -7.68 -11.27 -17.68
N TRP A 92 -6.54 -10.59 -17.57
CA TRP A 92 -6.11 -9.52 -18.46
C TRP A 92 -4.57 -9.53 -18.53
N CYS A 93 -4.00 -9.06 -19.62
CA CYS A 93 -2.57 -9.18 -19.91
C CYS A 93 -2.01 -7.82 -20.33
N PRO A 94 -1.17 -7.15 -19.51
CA PRO A 94 -0.62 -5.85 -19.85
C PRO A 94 0.30 -5.95 -21.06
N GLU A 95 0.27 -4.93 -21.91
CA GLU A 95 1.37 -4.68 -22.84
C GLU A 95 2.59 -4.25 -22.03
N ARG A 96 3.73 -4.91 -22.25
CA ARG A 96 4.99 -4.56 -21.58
C ARG A 96 5.95 -3.90 -22.58
N PRO A 97 6.61 -2.78 -22.19
CA PRO A 97 6.48 -2.05 -20.93
C PRO A 97 5.27 -1.10 -20.91
N SER A 98 4.55 -1.03 -19.78
CA SER A 98 3.46 -0.07 -19.57
C SER A 98 3.98 1.21 -18.87
N LYS A 99 3.39 2.36 -19.19
CA LYS A 99 3.72 3.61 -18.49
C LYS A 99 3.19 3.56 -17.05
N PRO A 100 3.95 4.06 -16.05
CA PRO A 100 3.47 4.16 -14.68
C PRO A 100 2.13 4.90 -14.62
N GLY A 101 1.18 4.36 -13.87
CA GLY A 101 -0.14 4.95 -13.68
C GLY A 101 -1.15 4.71 -14.81
N THR A 102 -0.77 4.12 -15.95
CA THR A 102 -1.71 3.86 -17.06
C THR A 102 -2.88 2.96 -16.64
N LEU A 103 -2.59 1.81 -16.01
CA LEU A 103 -3.63 0.88 -15.54
C LEU A 103 -4.57 1.53 -14.52
N ARG A 104 -4.00 2.35 -13.64
CA ARG A 104 -4.75 3.12 -12.65
C ARG A 104 -5.69 4.12 -13.33
N SER A 105 -5.22 4.82 -14.35
CA SER A 105 -6.02 5.78 -15.12
C SER A 105 -7.16 5.08 -15.87
N ILE A 106 -6.88 3.96 -16.53
CA ILE A 106 -7.88 3.15 -17.24
C ILE A 106 -9.01 2.74 -16.30
N ALA A 107 -8.66 2.16 -15.16
CA ALA A 107 -9.64 1.76 -14.15
C ALA A 107 -10.39 2.97 -13.59
N TYR A 108 -9.70 4.06 -13.25
CA TYR A 108 -10.36 5.27 -12.74
C TYR A 108 -11.39 5.84 -13.72
N ASP A 109 -11.04 5.95 -15.00
CA ASP A 109 -11.93 6.46 -16.05
C ASP A 109 -13.14 5.55 -16.25
N TYR A 110 -12.95 4.24 -16.13
CA TYR A 110 -14.04 3.27 -16.21
C TYR A 110 -15.06 3.45 -15.07
N PHE A 111 -14.57 3.64 -13.84
CA PHE A 111 -15.43 3.92 -12.69
C PHE A 111 -16.12 5.29 -12.81
N ALA A 112 -15.41 6.32 -13.27
CA ALA A 112 -15.96 7.67 -13.45
C ALA A 112 -17.09 7.72 -14.50
N LYS A 113 -17.05 6.84 -15.51
CA LYS A 113 -18.09 6.72 -16.55
C LYS A 113 -19.22 5.76 -16.17
N SER A 114 -19.04 4.94 -15.14
CA SER A 114 -20.04 3.97 -14.69
C SER A 114 -21.25 4.66 -14.04
N SER A 115 -22.46 4.15 -14.28
CA SER A 115 -23.66 4.72 -13.68
C SER A 115 -23.68 4.51 -12.14
N PRO A 116 -24.36 5.40 -11.38
CA PRO A 116 -24.50 5.22 -9.93
C PRO A 116 -25.10 3.86 -9.54
N GLU A 117 -26.05 3.34 -10.30
CA GLU A 117 -26.67 2.04 -10.08
C GLU A 117 -25.65 0.91 -10.26
N ARG A 118 -24.81 0.99 -11.31
CA ARG A 118 -23.76 0.00 -11.55
C ARG A 118 -22.73 0.01 -10.44
N LEU A 119 -22.29 1.20 -10.02
CA LEU A 119 -21.35 1.35 -8.91
C LEU A 119 -21.89 0.79 -7.59
N LYS A 120 -23.19 0.97 -7.31
CA LYS A 120 -23.83 0.42 -6.10
C LYS A 120 -23.94 -1.11 -6.12
N ASN A 121 -24.26 -1.70 -7.27
CA ASN A 121 -24.58 -3.12 -7.38
C ASN A 121 -23.37 -4.01 -7.67
N ALA A 122 -22.33 -3.49 -8.30
CA ALA A 122 -21.12 -4.26 -8.62
C ALA A 122 -20.11 -4.27 -7.48
N GLN A 123 -19.30 -5.33 -7.41
CA GLN A 123 -18.09 -5.34 -6.58
C GLN A 123 -16.96 -4.58 -7.28
N ALA A 124 -16.11 -3.92 -6.50
CA ALA A 124 -14.99 -3.14 -7.01
C ALA A 124 -14.05 -3.98 -7.89
N LYS A 125 -13.67 -5.18 -7.42
CA LYS A 125 -12.82 -6.12 -8.19
C LYS A 125 -13.38 -6.44 -9.58
N THR A 126 -14.71 -6.56 -9.70
CA THR A 126 -15.37 -6.89 -10.97
C THR A 126 -15.16 -5.75 -11.97
N LEU A 127 -15.46 -4.51 -11.57
CA LEU A 127 -15.29 -3.36 -12.46
C LEU A 127 -13.82 -3.07 -12.77
N ILE A 128 -12.90 -3.31 -11.83
CA ILE A 128 -11.45 -3.21 -12.09
C ILE A 128 -11.05 -4.19 -13.20
N VAL A 129 -11.42 -5.47 -13.08
CA VAL A 129 -11.07 -6.48 -14.09
C VAL A 129 -11.73 -6.20 -15.43
N GLU A 130 -12.99 -5.76 -15.46
CA GLU A 130 -13.67 -5.36 -16.69
C GLU A 130 -12.93 -4.21 -17.39
N ALA A 131 -12.59 -3.15 -16.66
CA ALA A 131 -11.85 -2.01 -17.21
C ALA A 131 -10.52 -2.43 -17.84
N LEU A 132 -9.79 -3.33 -17.17
CA LEU A 132 -8.51 -3.83 -17.66
C LEU A 132 -8.68 -4.76 -18.86
N LYS A 133 -9.69 -5.63 -18.86
CA LYS A 133 -10.00 -6.51 -20.01
C LYS A 133 -10.36 -5.74 -21.27
N GLU A 134 -11.11 -4.64 -21.15
CA GLU A 134 -11.50 -3.81 -22.30
C GLU A 134 -10.29 -3.21 -23.03
N ASN A 135 -9.16 -3.03 -22.33
CA ASN A 135 -7.95 -2.40 -22.87
C ASN A 135 -6.79 -3.38 -23.06
N HIS A 136 -6.79 -4.49 -22.33
CA HIS A 136 -5.67 -5.42 -22.18
C HIS A 136 -6.16 -6.88 -22.13
N ALA A 137 -7.02 -7.28 -23.06
CA ALA A 137 -7.43 -8.68 -23.17
C ALA A 137 -6.22 -9.60 -23.45
N CYS A 138 -6.16 -10.72 -22.75
CA CYS A 138 -5.16 -11.76 -23.04
C CYS A 138 -5.41 -12.36 -24.43
N LYS A 139 -4.32 -12.71 -25.12
CA LYS A 139 -4.34 -13.39 -26.42
C LYS A 139 -4.32 -14.90 -26.26
#